data_AF-A0AAJ6AHA1-F1
#
_entry.id   AF-A0AAJ6AHA1-F1
#
_cell.length_a   1.000
_cell.length_b   1.000
_cell.length_c   1.000
_cell.angle_alpha   90.00
_cell.angle_beta   90.00
_cell.angle_gamma   90.00
#
_symmetry.space_group_name_H-M   'P 1'
#
loop_
_entity.id
_entity.type
_entity.pdbx_description
1 polymer ?
#
loop_
_entity_poly.entity_id
_entity_poly.type
_entity_poly.pdbx_seq_one_letter_code
_entity_poly.pdbx_strand_id
1 'polypeptide(L)'
;MHAKQARATESYELILHAAAVEFAEKGYSGASITTVAGRAGTQKGNVQYHFRTKADIVAALIERVFEGGRYLGADAESGAHGIAAIIEQTGSS
;
A
#
# COMPACT_ATOMS: atom_id res chain seq x y z
N MET A 1 26.45 5.48 -10.52
CA MET A 1 25.18 6.07 -10.03
C MET A 1 24.14 5.01 -9.60
N HIS A 2 24.52 3.81 -9.14
CA HIS A 2 23.55 2.71 -8.90
C HIS A 2 23.03 2.57 -7.46
N ALA A 3 23.79 3.04 -6.46
CA ALA A 3 23.43 2.87 -5.05
C ALA A 3 22.22 3.73 -4.59
N LYS A 4 22.00 4.89 -5.23
CA LYS A 4 20.89 5.79 -4.88
C LYS A 4 19.53 5.23 -5.31
N GLN A 5 19.48 4.58 -6.47
CA GLN A 5 18.27 3.94 -6.97
C GLN A 5 17.90 2.72 -6.14
N ALA A 6 18.88 1.87 -5.78
CA ALA A 6 18.63 0.70 -4.94
C ALA A 6 18.00 1.07 -3.58
N ARG A 7 18.52 2.11 -2.90
CA ARG A 7 17.95 2.59 -1.63
C ARG A 7 16.56 3.20 -1.78
N ALA A 8 16.30 3.87 -2.90
CA ALA A 8 14.99 4.44 -3.20
C ALA A 8 13.95 3.32 -3.45
N THR A 9 14.33 2.27 -4.18
CA THR A 9 13.48 1.09 -4.38
C THR A 9 13.23 0.35 -3.07
N GLU A 10 14.25 0.15 -2.24
CA GLU A 10 14.10 -0.48 -0.93
C GLU A 10 13.17 0.32 0.00
N SER A 11 13.35 1.65 0.06
CA SER A 11 12.46 2.53 0.83
C SER A 11 11.01 2.46 0.33
N TYR A 12 10.82 2.46 -0.99
CA TYR A 12 9.51 2.35 -1.62
C TYR A 12 8.77 1.08 -1.19
N GLU A 13 9.43 -0.07 -1.24
CA GLU A 13 8.86 -1.37 -0.85
C GLU A 13 8.48 -1.42 0.63
N LEU A 14 9.36 -0.91 1.51
CA LEU A 14 9.08 -0.85 2.96
C LEU A 14 7.88 0.04 3.27
N ILE A 15 7.76 1.17 2.58
CA ILE A 15 6.63 2.11 2.72
C ILE A 15 5.33 1.45 2.26
N LEU A 16 5.33 0.76 1.12
CA LEU A 16 4.15 0.04 0.63
C LEU A 16 3.68 -1.03 1.60
N HIS A 17 4.60 -1.85 2.09
CA HIS A 17 4.27 -2.89 3.07
C HIS A 17 3.70 -2.29 4.36
N ALA A 18 4.36 -1.27 4.92
CA ALA A 18 3.88 -0.57 6.11
C ALA A 18 2.50 0.05 5.92
N ALA A 19 2.22 0.58 4.74
CA ALA A 19 0.92 1.15 4.41
C ALA A 19 -0.17 0.09 4.29
N ALA A 20 0.10 -1.04 3.64
CA ALA A 20 -0.84 -2.16 3.55
C ALA A 20 -1.29 -2.62 4.95
N VAL A 21 -0.34 -2.77 5.88
CA VAL A 21 -0.63 -3.13 7.28
C VAL A 21 -1.47 -2.06 7.97
N GLU A 22 -1.09 -0.78 7.86
CA GLU A 22 -1.84 0.33 8.47
C GLU A 22 -3.27 0.42 7.93
N PHE A 23 -3.47 0.23 6.62
CA PHE A 23 -4.79 0.23 6.00
C PHE A 23 -5.63 -0.96 6.42
N ALA A 24 -5.03 -2.15 6.56
CA ALA A 24 -5.73 -3.33 7.05
C ALA A 24 -6.17 -3.18 8.52
N GLU A 25 -5.33 -2.57 9.36
CA GLU A 25 -5.63 -2.39 10.79
C GLU A 25 -6.63 -1.26 11.09
N LYS A 26 -6.56 -0.15 10.34
CA LYS A 26 -7.30 1.08 10.69
C LYS A 26 -8.28 1.55 9.61
N GLY A 27 -8.36 0.83 8.50
CA GLY A 27 -9.04 1.27 7.30
C GLY A 27 -8.39 2.49 6.66
N TYR A 28 -8.91 2.89 5.51
CA TYR A 28 -8.38 4.05 4.77
C TYR A 28 -8.44 5.33 5.60
N SER A 29 -9.58 5.65 6.22
CA SER A 29 -9.77 6.90 6.96
C SER A 29 -8.89 7.02 8.20
N GLY A 30 -8.70 5.92 8.95
CA GLY A 30 -7.89 5.89 10.16
C GLY A 30 -6.38 5.83 9.92
N ALA A 31 -5.95 5.49 8.70
CA ALA A 31 -4.54 5.43 8.35
C ALA A 31 -3.90 6.81 8.20
N SER A 32 -2.66 6.93 8.68
CA SER A 32 -1.86 8.15 8.65
C SER A 32 -0.48 7.94 8.03
N ILE A 33 -0.08 8.84 7.13
CA ILE A 33 1.26 8.87 6.51
C ILE A 33 2.37 8.89 7.57
N THR A 34 2.14 9.56 8.71
CA THR A 34 3.12 9.60 9.80
C THR A 34 3.31 8.21 10.43
N THR A 35 2.23 7.46 10.63
CA THR A 35 2.30 6.11 11.19
C THR A 35 2.91 5.13 10.19
N VAL A 36 2.58 5.26 8.90
CA VAL A 36 3.22 4.50 7.82
C VAL A 36 4.73 4.73 7.81
N ALA A 37 5.17 5.99 7.91
CA ALA A 37 6.61 6.31 7.97
C ALA A 37 7.29 5.65 9.17
N GLY A 38 6.66 5.73 10.35
CA GLY A 38 7.16 5.09 11.57
C GLY A 38 7.29 3.57 11.43
N ARG A 39 6.29 2.90 10.86
CA ARG A 39 6.32 1.46 10.59
C ARG A 39 7.36 1.06 9.55
N ALA A 40 7.54 1.88 8.52
CA ALA A 40 8.54 1.65 7.47
C ALA A 40 9.98 1.98 7.92
N GLY A 41 10.19 2.41 9.17
CA GLY A 41 11.50 2.80 9.68
C GLY A 41 12.08 4.02 8.97
N THR A 42 11.23 4.91 8.44
CA THR A 42 11.64 6.07 7.64
C THR A 42 10.99 7.36 8.11
N GLN A 43 11.40 8.47 7.52
CA GLN A 43 10.85 9.79 7.84
C GLN A 43 9.68 10.13 6.90
N LYS A 44 8.71 10.90 7.41
CA LYS A 44 7.56 11.37 6.63
C LYS A 44 7.95 12.02 5.29
N GLY A 45 9.04 12.79 5.26
CA GLY A 45 9.54 13.40 4.02
C GLY A 45 9.94 12.39 2.95
N ASN A 46 10.47 11.22 3.35
CA ASN A 46 10.79 10.13 2.42
C ASN A 46 9.51 9.46 1.88
N VAL A 47 8.50 9.28 2.74
CA VAL A 47 7.18 8.80 2.28
C VAL A 47 6.57 9.76 1.27
N GLN A 48 6.60 11.05 1.55
CA GLN A 48 6.07 12.10 0.67
C GLN A 48 6.86 12.27 -0.63
N TYR A 49 8.13 11.88 -0.64
CA TYR A 49 8.94 11.81 -1.86
C TYR A 49 8.44 10.72 -2.82
N HIS A 50 8.04 9.56 -2.28
CA HIS A 50 7.50 8.45 -3.07
C HIS A 50 6.01 8.60 -3.38
N PHE A 51 5.22 9.10 -2.42
CA PHE A 51 3.77 9.18 -2.50
C PHE A 51 3.29 10.52 -1.95
N ARG A 52 2.74 11.37 -2.82
CA ARG A 52 2.31 12.72 -2.43
C ARG A 52 1.05 12.67 -1.58
N THR A 53 0.20 11.69 -1.83
CA THR A 53 -1.07 11.50 -1.13
C THR A 53 -1.27 10.07 -0.62
N LYS A 54 -2.22 9.90 0.31
CA LYS A 54 -2.65 8.58 0.78
C LYS A 54 -3.31 7.76 -0.35
N ALA A 55 -3.95 8.44 -1.31
CA ALA A 55 -4.54 7.81 -2.48
C ALA A 55 -3.46 7.25 -3.42
N ASP A 56 -2.32 7.93 -3.56
CA ASP A 56 -1.20 7.44 -4.39
C ASP A 56 -0.65 6.11 -3.86
N ILE A 57 -0.59 5.96 -2.54
CA ILE A 57 -0.17 4.70 -1.90
C ILE A 57 -1.18 3.59 -2.19
N VAL A 58 -2.46 3.88 -2.07
CA VAL A 58 -3.53 2.91 -2.36
C VAL A 58 -3.50 2.51 -3.84
N ALA A 59 -3.32 3.46 -4.75
CA ALA A 59 -3.18 3.19 -6.18
C ALA A 59 -1.99 2.26 -6.46
N ALA A 60 -0.83 2.50 -5.85
CA ALA A 60 0.33 1.62 -6.00
C ALA A 60 0.14 0.23 -5.38
N LEU A 61 -0.61 0.11 -4.27
CA LEU A 61 -0.98 -1.18 -3.69
C LEU A 61 -1.94 -1.96 -4.60
N ILE A 62 -2.92 -1.27 -5.16
CA ILE A 62 -3.85 -1.78 -6.17
C ILE A 62 -3.05 -2.28 -7.37
N GLU A 63 -2.22 -1.42 -7.98
CA GLU A 63 -1.35 -1.79 -9.10
C GLU A 63 -0.50 -3.02 -8.79
N ARG A 64 0.07 -3.14 -7.59
CA ARG A 64 0.83 -4.33 -7.19
C ARG A 64 0.00 -5.61 -7.17
N VAL A 65 -1.25 -5.54 -6.70
CA VAL A 65 -2.18 -6.68 -6.70
C VAL A 65 -2.56 -7.05 -8.13
N PHE A 66 -2.75 -6.06 -9.00
CA PHE A 66 -3.12 -6.27 -10.40
C PHE A 66 -1.94 -6.68 -11.31
N GLU A 67 -0.71 -6.22 -11.06
CA GLU A 67 0.50 -6.62 -11.80
C GLU A 67 1.05 -7.97 -11.33
N GLY A 68 0.90 -8.31 -10.05
CA GLY A 68 1.32 -9.60 -9.50
C GLY A 68 0.42 -10.78 -9.93
N GLY A 69 -0.75 -10.48 -10.50
CA GLY A 69 -1.71 -11.45 -10.98
C GLY A 69 -1.77 -11.49 -12.51
N ARG A 70 -1.37 -12.62 -13.09
CA ARG A 70 -2.06 -13.15 -14.28
C ARG A 70 -3.57 -13.27 -13.94
N TYR A 71 -4.33 -12.19 -14.08
CA TYR A 71 -5.78 -12.25 -14.14
C TYR A 71 -6.17 -12.56 -15.58
N LEU A 72 -6.13 -13.86 -15.90
CA LEU A 72 -6.84 -14.41 -17.06
C LEU A 72 -8.33 -14.39 -16.69
N GLY A 73 -9.03 -13.32 -17.08
CA GLY A 73 -10.47 -13.21 -16.94
C GLY A 73 -10.87 -11.80 -16.56
N ALA A 74 -11.61 -11.15 -17.47
CA ALA A 74 -12.52 -10.06 -17.16
C ALA A 74 -13.23 -10.41 -15.83
N ASP A 75 -13.24 -9.57 -14.79
CA ASP A 75 -13.95 -8.29 -14.69
C ASP A 75 -13.37 -7.50 -13.51
N ALA A 76 -13.31 -6.17 -13.60
CA ALA A 76 -12.70 -5.29 -12.58
C ALA A 76 -13.32 -5.42 -11.17
N GLU A 77 -14.51 -6.00 -11.04
CA GLU A 77 -15.20 -6.18 -9.76
C GLU A 77 -14.56 -7.26 -8.88
N SER A 78 -13.80 -8.20 -9.44
CA SER A 78 -13.12 -9.25 -8.67
C SER A 78 -11.81 -8.77 -8.02
N GLY A 79 -11.18 -7.72 -8.56
CA GLY A 79 -10.00 -7.12 -7.92
C GLY A 79 -10.36 -6.32 -6.67
N ALA A 80 -11.56 -5.73 -6.64
CA ALA A 80 -12.13 -5.15 -5.43
C ALA A 80 -12.34 -6.22 -4.35
N HIS A 81 -12.63 -7.48 -4.71
CA HIS A 81 -12.75 -8.59 -3.76
C HIS A 81 -11.43 -8.98 -3.09
N GLY A 82 -10.25 -8.67 -3.63
CA GLY A 82 -8.98 -8.94 -2.93
C GLY A 82 -8.76 -8.06 -1.70
N ILE A 83 -9.18 -6.79 -1.78
CA ILE A 83 -9.11 -5.82 -0.68
C ILE A 83 -10.40 -5.87 0.15
N ALA A 84 -11.57 -6.09 -0.47
CA ALA A 84 -12.85 -6.24 0.21
C ALA A 84 -12.98 -7.56 0.99
N ALA A 85 -12.39 -8.67 0.53
CA ALA A 85 -12.36 -9.92 1.30
C ALA A 85 -11.52 -9.81 2.58
N ILE A 86 -10.56 -8.87 2.64
CA ILE A 86 -9.83 -8.52 3.86
C ILE A 86 -10.69 -7.63 4.78
N ILE A 87 -11.55 -6.78 4.21
CA ILE A 87 -12.43 -5.89 4.98
C ILE A 87 -13.66 -6.63 5.55
N GLU A 88 -14.17 -7.66 4.86
CA GLU A 88 -15.37 -8.40 5.30
C GLU A 88 -15.12 -9.43 6.41
N GLN A 89 -13.87 -9.80 6.72
CA GLN A 89 -13.57 -10.74 7.83
C GLN A 89 -13.40 -10.08 9.21
N THR A 90 -13.43 -8.74 9.31
CA THR A 90 -13.23 -8.03 10.59
C THR A 90 -14.46 -7.27 11.07
N GLY A 91 -15.64 -7.77 10.69
CA GLY A 91 -16.94 -7.35 11.22
C GLY A 91 -17.77 -8.55 11.67
N SER A 92 -17.28 -9.31 12.64
CA SER A 92 -18.08 -10.35 13.31
C SER A 92 -18.92 -9.73 14.41
N SER A 93 -20.21 -9.49 14.14
CA SER A 93 -21.38 -9.69 15.03
C SER A 93 -22.66 -9.24 14.34
#